data_AF-A0A8S2PSY8-F1
#
_entry.id   AF-A0A8S2PSY8-F1
#
_cell.length_a   1.000
_cell.length_b   1.000
_cell.length_c   1.000
_cell.angle_alpha   90.00
_cell.angle_beta   90.00
_cell.angle_gamma   90.00
#
_symmetry.space_group_name_H-M   'P 1'
#
loop_
_entity.id
_entity.type
_entity.pdbx_description
1 polymer ?
#
loop_
_entity_poly.entity_id
_entity_poly.type
_entity_poly.pdbx_seq_one_letter_code
_entity_poly.pdbx_strand_id
1 'polypeptide(L)'
;WIVEDAQFNCDIVYRDENNQPMSVSKEFNLGQTYYNTRMVILEQRLIQGGLRLGTVINKIVQSTNNDNKTDTFCCETIMFLAVILGLSIVILSLLVHCFLRRKSGAIILTPLMKDKNEYVSMP
;
A
#
# COMPACT_ATOMS: atom_id res chain seq x y z
N TRP A 1 7.65 -23.25 -5.85
CA TRP A 1 6.63 -22.18 -5.81
C TRP A 1 5.90 -22.07 -7.14
N ILE A 2 6.61 -22.00 -8.27
CA ILE A 2 5.99 -21.95 -9.61
C ILE A 2 5.04 -23.13 -9.87
N VAL A 3 5.43 -24.36 -9.53
CA VAL A 3 4.57 -25.55 -9.71
C VAL A 3 3.28 -25.47 -8.88
N GLU A 4 3.39 -25.06 -7.62
CA GLU A 4 2.23 -24.88 -6.75
C GLU A 4 1.28 -23.78 -7.26
N ASP A 5 1.84 -22.72 -7.85
CA ASP A 5 1.08 -21.60 -8.39
C ASP A 5 0.38 -21.98 -9.70
N ALA A 6 1.07 -22.70 -10.59
CA ALA A 6 0.47 -23.24 -11.80
C ALA A 6 -0.71 -24.16 -11.48
N GLN A 7 -0.53 -25.08 -10.53
CA GLN A 7 -1.59 -26.01 -10.13
C GLN A 7 -2.76 -25.26 -9.47
N PHE A 8 -2.47 -24.27 -8.63
CA PHE A 8 -3.49 -23.41 -8.04
C PHE A 8 -4.31 -22.65 -9.07
N ASN A 9 -3.67 -22.08 -10.08
CA ASN A 9 -4.37 -21.35 -11.13
C ASN A 9 -5.32 -22.27 -11.90
N CYS A 10 -4.91 -23.50 -12.20
CA CYS A 10 -5.76 -24.52 -12.81
C CYS A 10 -6.94 -24.92 -11.91
N ASP A 11 -6.72 -25.05 -10.61
CA ASP A 11 -7.74 -25.54 -9.68
C ASP A 11 -8.74 -24.47 -9.25
N ILE A 12 -8.31 -23.19 -9.20
CA ILE A 12 -9.07 -22.11 -8.56
C ILE A 12 -9.37 -20.95 -9.51
N VAL A 13 -8.39 -20.47 -10.27
CA VAL A 13 -8.51 -19.23 -11.06
C VAL A 13 -9.24 -19.47 -12.38
N TYR A 14 -8.98 -20.59 -13.05
CA TYR A 14 -9.63 -20.93 -14.31
C TYR A 14 -10.98 -21.63 -14.13
N ARG A 15 -11.57 -21.58 -12.92
CA ARG A 15 -12.87 -22.16 -12.61
C ARG A 15 -13.87 -21.10 -12.18
N ASP A 16 -15.07 -21.16 -12.72
CA ASP A 16 -16.17 -20.27 -12.37
C ASP A 16 -16.72 -20.53 -10.95
N GLU A 17 -17.76 -19.79 -10.58
CA GLU A 17 -18.45 -19.92 -9.29
C GLU A 17 -19.16 -21.28 -9.10
N ASN A 18 -19.42 -22.01 -10.17
CA ASN A 18 -19.99 -23.37 -10.18
C ASN A 18 -18.91 -24.45 -10.33
N ASN A 19 -17.64 -24.08 -10.18
CA ASN A 19 -16.48 -24.96 -10.32
C ASN A 19 -16.29 -25.56 -11.72
N GLN A 20 -16.87 -24.93 -12.74
CA GLN A 20 -16.72 -25.32 -14.15
C GLN A 20 -15.53 -24.59 -14.79
N PRO A 21 -14.83 -25.20 -15.76
CA PRO A 21 -13.78 -24.51 -16.50
C PRO A 21 -14.32 -23.26 -17.21
N MET A 22 -13.66 -22.12 -17.06
CA MET A 22 -14.04 -20.90 -17.77
C MET A 22 -13.75 -21.03 -19.27
N SER A 23 -14.74 -20.72 -20.11
CA SER A 23 -14.59 -20.71 -21.56
C SER A 23 -14.11 -19.35 -22.04
N VAL A 24 -12.90 -19.28 -22.61
CA VAL A 24 -12.21 -18.05 -23.07
C VAL A 24 -12.97 -17.24 -24.15
N SER A 25 -13.99 -17.83 -24.77
CA SER A 25 -14.76 -17.26 -25.88
C SER A 25 -16.10 -16.59 -25.50
N LYS A 26 -16.49 -16.63 -24.22
CA LYS A 26 -17.71 -15.98 -23.73
C LYS A 26 -17.37 -14.67 -23.03
N GLU A 27 -18.26 -13.68 -23.08
CA GLU A 27 -18.24 -12.61 -22.08
C GLU A 27 -18.60 -13.23 -20.73
N PHE A 28 -17.61 -13.41 -19.86
CA PHE A 28 -17.80 -13.89 -18.50
C PHE A 28 -17.81 -12.70 -17.55
N ASN A 29 -18.94 -12.50 -16.87
CA ASN A 29 -19.04 -11.53 -15.79
C ASN A 29 -18.82 -12.27 -14.47
N LEU A 30 -17.70 -11.97 -13.80
CA LEU A 30 -17.37 -12.58 -12.52
C LEU A 30 -18.17 -11.85 -11.42
N GLY A 31 -19.18 -12.54 -10.90
CA GLY A 31 -20.07 -12.00 -9.89
C GLY A 31 -19.40 -11.77 -8.54
N GLN A 32 -20.15 -11.14 -7.63
CA GLN A 32 -19.72 -10.87 -6.25
C GLN A 32 -19.33 -12.16 -5.50
N THR A 33 -20.01 -13.28 -5.77
CA THR A 33 -19.72 -14.59 -5.17
C THR A 33 -18.31 -15.07 -5.52
N TYR A 34 -17.94 -14.97 -6.81
CA TYR A 34 -16.59 -15.27 -7.27
C TYR A 34 -15.56 -14.38 -6.56
N TYR A 35 -15.80 -13.06 -6.54
CA TYR A 35 -14.90 -12.11 -5.88
C TYR A 35 -14.70 -12.45 -4.39
N ASN A 36 -15.78 -12.57 -3.62
CA ASN A 36 -15.71 -12.84 -2.17
C ASN A 36 -14.97 -14.13 -1.85
N THR A 37 -15.21 -15.19 -2.65
CA THR A 37 -14.58 -16.50 -2.42
C THR A 37 -13.10 -16.49 -2.79
N ARG A 38 -12.73 -15.83 -3.89
CA ARG A 38 -11.36 -15.81 -4.39
C ARG A 38 -10.47 -14.81 -3.66
N MET A 39 -11.04 -13.72 -3.12
CA MET A 39 -10.31 -12.69 -2.38
C MET A 39 -9.57 -13.28 -1.16
N VAL A 40 -10.25 -14.10 -0.36
CA VAL A 40 -9.65 -14.74 0.83
C VAL A 40 -8.44 -15.60 0.44
N ILE A 41 -8.53 -16.29 -0.69
CA ILE A 41 -7.48 -17.17 -1.18
C ILE A 41 -6.28 -16.36 -1.69
N LEU A 42 -6.55 -15.24 -2.37
CA LEU A 42 -5.54 -14.28 -2.81
C LEU A 42 -4.76 -13.70 -1.62
N GLU A 43 -5.45 -13.33 -0.54
CA GLU A 43 -4.82 -12.84 0.69
C GLU A 43 -3.89 -13.88 1.33
N GLN A 44 -4.32 -15.14 1.40
CA GLN A 44 -3.47 -16.23 1.89
C GLN A 44 -2.20 -16.41 1.06
N ARG A 45 -2.31 -16.30 -0.27
CA ARG A 45 -1.17 -16.40 -1.20
C ARG A 45 -0.21 -15.23 -1.06
N LEU A 46 -0.72 -14.01 -0.85
CA LEU A 46 0.10 -12.84 -0.56
C LEU A 46 0.90 -13.00 0.73
N ILE A 47 0.25 -13.45 1.80
CA ILE A 47 0.93 -13.73 3.08
C ILE A 47 2.00 -14.81 2.90
N GLN A 48 1.66 -15.90 2.20
CA GLN A 48 2.62 -16.98 1.90
C GLN A 48 3.82 -16.47 1.09
N GLY A 49 3.59 -15.59 0.10
CA GLY A 49 4.63 -14.93 -0.67
C GLY A 49 5.55 -14.08 0.19
N GLY A 50 4.98 -13.27 1.09
CA GLY A 50 5.73 -12.46 2.05
C GLY A 50 6.62 -13.30 2.97
N LEU A 51 6.08 -14.38 3.55
CA LEU A 51 6.85 -15.29 4.41
C LEU A 51 8.00 -15.96 3.66
N ARG A 52 7.75 -16.39 2.42
CA ARG A 52 8.75 -17.02 1.55
C ARG A 52 9.87 -16.06 1.18
N LEU A 53 9.52 -14.83 0.81
CA LEU A 53 10.48 -13.78 0.51
C LEU A 53 11.33 -13.44 1.74
N GLY A 54 10.70 -13.24 2.91
CA GLY A 54 11.41 -12.98 4.16
C GLY A 54 12.37 -14.11 4.53
N THR A 55 11.97 -15.37 4.30
CA THR A 55 12.83 -16.54 4.53
C THR A 55 14.04 -16.56 3.59
N VAL A 56 13.85 -16.24 2.31
CA VAL A 56 14.95 -16.17 1.34
C VAL A 56 15.91 -15.03 1.66
N ILE A 57 15.39 -13.84 2.00
CA ILE A 57 16.21 -12.70 2.42
C ILE A 57 17.02 -13.08 3.67
N ASN A 58 16.39 -13.68 4.68
CA ASN A 58 17.09 -14.11 5.89
C ASN A 58 18.21 -15.13 5.59
N LYS A 59 17.97 -16.07 4.67
CA LYS A 59 19.01 -17.03 4.24
C LYS A 59 20.17 -16.33 3.53
N ILE A 60 19.89 -15.37 2.66
CA ILE A 60 20.93 -14.59 1.96
C ILE A 60 21.75 -13.79 2.98
N VAL A 61 21.11 -13.07 3.89
CA VAL A 61 21.78 -12.27 4.93
C VAL A 61 22.62 -13.16 5.86
N GLN A 62 22.09 -14.30 6.30
CA GLN A 62 22.84 -15.24 7.14
C GLN A 62 24.05 -15.84 6.41
N SER A 63 23.92 -16.16 5.12
CA SER A 63 25.05 -16.63 4.31
C SER A 63 26.14 -15.56 4.21
N THR A 64 25.76 -14.30 3.95
CA THR A 64 26.71 -13.18 3.87
C THR A 64 27.40 -12.88 5.21
N ASN A 65 26.67 -12.99 6.33
CA ASN A 65 27.22 -12.73 7.67
C ASN A 65 28.19 -13.82 8.17
N ASN A 66 28.08 -15.05 7.67
CA ASN A 66 29.04 -16.11 7.99
C ASN A 66 30.38 -15.93 7.26
N ASP A 67 30.38 -15.28 6.09
CA ASP A 67 31.60 -15.02 5.31
C ASP A 67 32.32 -13.73 5.74
N ASN A 68 31.63 -12.76 6.35
CA ASN A 68 32.21 -11.46 6.75
C ASN A 68 31.84 -11.09 8.21
N LYS A 69 32.43 -11.78 9.19
CA LYS A 69 32.11 -11.56 10.61
C LYS A 69 32.59 -10.22 11.20
N THR A 70 33.12 -9.29 10.40
CA THR A 70 33.63 -7.99 10.87
C THR A 70 32.92 -6.75 10.31
N ASP A 71 32.11 -6.84 9.24
CA ASP A 71 31.52 -5.65 8.58
C ASP A 71 29.98 -5.51 8.73
N THR A 72 29.29 -6.53 9.24
CA THR A 72 27.82 -6.56 9.33
C THR A 72 27.22 -5.43 10.18
N PHE A 73 27.90 -5.03 11.26
CA PHE A 73 27.39 -3.99 12.16
C PHE A 73 27.32 -2.60 11.50
N CYS A 74 28.17 -2.34 10.50
CA CYS A 74 28.18 -1.06 9.81
C CYS A 74 27.03 -0.96 8.79
N CYS A 75 26.73 -2.05 8.09
CA CYS A 75 25.69 -2.05 7.07
C CYS A 75 24.27 -1.96 7.66
N GLU A 76 24.00 -2.65 8.78
CA GLU A 76 22.70 -2.59 9.44
C GLU A 76 22.43 -1.20 10.03
N THR A 77 23.44 -0.55 10.62
CA THR A 77 23.30 0.80 11.17
C THR A 77 23.11 1.85 10.08
N ILE A 78 23.80 1.74 8.94
CA ILE A 78 23.63 2.63 7.79
C ILE A 78 22.22 2.49 7.18
N MET A 79 21.73 1.26 7.01
CA MET A 79 20.38 1.02 6.48
C MET A 79 19.29 1.59 7.41
N PHE A 80 19.45 1.43 8.72
CA PHE A 80 18.52 1.98 9.70
C PHE A 80 18.50 3.52 9.70
N LEU A 81 19.68 4.14 9.61
CA LEU A 81 19.82 5.60 9.45
C LEU A 81 19.17 6.12 8.17
N ALA A 82 19.34 5.41 7.05
CA ALA A 82 18.75 5.79 5.76
C ALA A 82 17.21 5.79 5.82
N VAL A 83 16.60 4.79 6.48
CA VAL A 83 15.14 4.72 6.64
C VAL A 83 14.62 5.85 7.52
N ILE A 84 15.30 6.16 8.64
CA ILE A 84 14.91 7.26 9.54
C ILE A 84 14.99 8.61 8.80
N LEU A 85 16.06 8.83 8.04
CA LEU A 85 16.23 10.05 7.24
C LEU A 85 15.17 10.17 6.14
N GLY A 86 14.82 9.06 5.48
CA GLY A 86 13.75 9.06 4.49
C GLY A 86 12.39 9.43 5.08
N LEU A 87 12.04 8.83 6.23
CA LEU A 87 10.77 9.12 6.92
C LEU A 87 10.70 10.55 7.42
N SER A 88 11.80 11.10 7.95
CA SER A 88 11.81 12.48 8.45
C SER A 88 11.60 13.49 7.32
N ILE A 89 12.15 13.26 6.13
CA ILE A 89 11.93 14.09 4.94
C ILE A 89 10.45 14.07 4.53
N VAL A 90 9.82 12.88 4.47
CA VAL A 90 8.40 12.76 4.11
C VAL A 90 7.50 13.50 5.09
N ILE A 91 7.77 13.37 6.40
CA ILE A 91 7.02 14.09 7.44
C ILE A 91 7.19 15.61 7.28
N LEU A 92 8.40 16.09 7.05
CA LEU A 92 8.66 17.51 6.82
C LEU A 92 7.93 18.04 5.56
N SER A 93 7.94 17.29 4.46
CA SER A 93 7.21 17.65 3.24
C SER A 93 5.70 17.75 3.48
N LEU A 94 5.12 16.83 4.25
CA LEU A 94 3.71 16.87 4.64
C LEU A 94 3.38 18.06 5.52
N LEU A 95 4.23 18.38 6.51
CA LEU A 95 4.05 19.54 7.38
C LEU A 95 4.10 20.86 6.59
N VAL A 96 5.07 21.00 5.68
CA VAL A 96 5.17 22.17 4.79
C VAL A 96 3.93 22.29 3.90
N HIS A 97 3.49 21.17 3.31
CA HIS A 97 2.29 21.15 2.47
C HIS A 97 1.03 21.56 3.25
N CYS A 98 0.86 21.03 4.46
CA CYS A 98 -0.23 21.40 5.36
C CYS A 98 -0.18 22.89 5.75
N PHE A 99 1.01 23.43 6.03
CA PHE A 99 1.17 24.84 6.39
C PHE A 99 0.85 25.78 5.22
N LEU A 100 1.31 25.45 4.02
CA LEU A 100 0.99 26.21 2.80
C LEU A 100 -0.52 26.17 2.50
N ARG A 101 -1.16 25.00 2.61
CA ARG A 101 -2.61 24.86 2.42
C ARG A 101 -3.40 25.66 3.45
N ARG A 102 -2.97 25.68 4.72
CA ARG A 102 -3.61 26.49 5.77
C ARG A 102 -3.48 27.99 5.49
N LYS A 103 -2.33 28.45 5.01
CA LYS A 103 -2.12 29.87 4.64
C LYS A 103 -2.99 30.28 3.45
N SER A 104 -3.14 29.44 2.43
CA SER A 104 -4.03 29.70 1.29
C SER A 104 -5.52 29.69 1.67
N GLY A 105 -5.93 28.82 2.60
CA GLY A 105 -7.31 28.80 3.12
C GLY A 105 -7.67 30.04 3.97
N ALA A 106 -6.70 30.62 4.66
CA ALA A 106 -6.90 31.84 5.45
C ALA A 106 -7.06 33.11 4.59
N ILE A 107 -6.43 33.16 3.41
CA ILE A 107 -6.49 34.33 2.51
C ILE A 107 -7.86 34.46 1.81
N ILE A 108 -8.57 33.34 1.62
CA ILE A 108 -9.89 33.33 0.94
C ILE A 108 -11.03 33.74 1.88
N LEU A 109 -10.87 33.64 3.21
CA LEU A 109 -11.94 33.97 4.17
C LEU A 109 -11.98 35.45 4.61
N THR A 110 -11.07 36.30 4.13
CA THR A 110 -10.96 37.70 4.59
C THR A 110 -11.75 38.79 3.86
N PRO A 111 -12.41 38.61 2.69
CA PRO A 111 -13.24 39.67 2.13
C PRO A 111 -14.74 39.34 2.16
N LEU A 112 -15.30 38.85 3.28
CA LEU A 112 -16.77 38.62 3.35
C LEU A 112 -17.41 38.92 4.72
N MET A 113 -16.71 39.63 5.62
CA MET A 113 -17.27 40.09 6.90
C MET A 113 -17.25 41.62 7.04
N LYS A 114 -17.46 42.34 5.94
CA LYS A 114 -17.63 43.80 5.95
C LYS A 114 -18.77 44.22 5.02
N ASP A 115 -19.98 43.74 5.29
CA ASP A 115 -21.23 44.39 4.86
C ASP A 115 -22.41 43.62 5.43
N LYS A 116 -22.83 43.99 6.64
CA LYS A 116 -24.14 43.70 7.22
C LYS A 116 -24.22 44.42 8.57
N ASN A 117 -24.31 45.74 8.52
CA ASN A 117 -24.81 46.58 9.62
C ASN A 117 -25.03 48.00 9.10
N GLU A 118 -25.84 48.14 8.06
CA GLU A 118 -26.51 49.39 7.76
C GLU A 118 -27.87 49.03 7.16
N TYR A 119 -28.89 49.80 7.53
CA TYR A 119 -30.30 49.63 7.20
C TYR A 119 -31.03 48.55 8.01
N VAL A 120 -31.58 48.92 9.17
CA VAL A 120 -33.03 49.22 9.34
C VAL A 120 -33.20 49.91 10.70
N SER A 121 -33.24 51.23 10.68
CA SER A 121 -33.83 52.03 11.75
C SER A 121 -34.47 53.26 11.12
N MET A 122 -35.77 53.19 10.84
CA MET A 122 -36.60 54.39 10.84
C MET A 122 -37.94 54.08 11.51
N PRO A 123 -38.44 55.03 12.33
CA PRO A 123 -39.63 54.90 13.17
C PRO A 123 -40.95 54.98 12.40
#